data_AF-A0A7W0HJT6-F1
#
_entry.id   AF-A0A7W0HJT6-F1
#
_cell.length_a   1.000
_cell.length_b   1.000
_cell.length_c   1.000
_cell.angle_alpha   90.00
_cell.angle_beta   90.00
_cell.angle_gamma   90.00
#
_symmetry.space_group_name_H-M   'P 1'
#
loop_
_entity.id
_entity.type
_entity.pdbx_description
1 polymer ?
#
loop_
_entity_poly.entity_id
_entity_poly.type
_entity_poly.pdbx_seq_one_letter_code
_entity_poly.pdbx_strand_id
1 'polypeptide(L)' 'MARFIFILGRDDNEAATRCFQFAKVAHDKNHQVDLFLVDGGVNWADSGRDLSVRTQTGDCPNDYLPYLVEKEVPTGV' A
#
# COMPACT_ATOMS: atom_id res chain seq x y z
N MET A 1 -9.35 -18.82 4.43
CA MET A 1 -8.26 -17.87 4.73
C MET A 1 -7.16 -18.11 3.71
N ALA A 2 -6.86 -17.12 2.88
CA ALA A 2 -5.77 -17.16 1.90
C ALA A 2 -4.63 -16.25 2.34
N ARG A 3 -3.44 -16.42 1.75
CA ARG A 3 -2.29 -15.54 1.95
C ARG A 3 -1.97 -14.80 0.66
N PHE A 4 -1.80 -13.49 0.75
CA PHE A 4 -1.46 -12.62 -0.37
C PHE A 4 -0.15 -11.91 -0.08
N ILE A 5 0.68 -11.80 -1.10
CA ILE A 5 1.85 -10.93 -1.10
C ILE A 5 1.60 -9.83 -2.12
N PHE A 6 1.66 -8.57 -1.67
CA PHE A 6 1.62 -7.42 -2.56
C PHE A 6 3.01 -6.82 -2.65
N ILE A 7 3.50 -6.60 -3.86
CA ILE A 7 4.84 -6.05 -4.10
C ILE A 7 4.69 -4.72 -4.83
N LEU A 8 5.27 -3.65 -4.28
CA LEU A 8 5.37 -2.36 -4.94
C LEU A 8 6.82 -2.14 -5.36
N GLY A 9 7.07 -2.14 -6.67
CA GLY A 9 8.41 -1.91 -7.24
C GLY A 9 8.62 -0.52 -7.85
N ARG A 10 7.58 0.31 -7.88
CA ARG A 10 7.58 1.57 -8.65
C ARG A 10 7.35 2.77 -7.74
N ASP A 11 8.10 3.83 -8.01
CA ASP A 11 7.85 5.15 -7.44
C ASP A 11 6.76 5.88 -8.28
N ASP A 12 5.55 5.33 -8.27
CA ASP A 12 4.43 5.78 -9.11
C ASP A 12 3.14 5.87 -8.26
N ASN A 13 2.44 7.00 -8.34
CA ASN A 13 1.32 7.33 -7.44
C ASN A 13 0.14 6.38 -7.63
N GLU A 14 -0.21 6.09 -8.88
CA GLU A 14 -1.27 5.16 -9.26
C GLU A 14 -0.93 3.73 -8.82
N ALA A 15 0.31 3.27 -9.07
CA ALA A 15 0.75 1.95 -8.66
C ALA A 15 0.71 1.78 -7.13
N ALA A 16 1.18 2.78 -6.38
CA ALA A 16 1.13 2.76 -4.91
C ALA A 16 -0.31 2.75 -4.40
N THR A 17 -1.17 3.63 -4.94
CA THR A 17 -2.59 3.69 -4.57
C THR A 17 -3.28 2.34 -4.77
N ARG A 18 -3.07 1.68 -5.92
CA ARG A 18 -3.67 0.35 -6.17
C ARG A 18 -3.08 -0.74 -5.28
N CYS A 19 -1.77 -0.72 -5.05
CA CYS A 19 -1.13 -1.69 -4.19
C CYS A 19 -1.71 -1.64 -2.77
N PHE A 20 -1.78 -0.44 -2.18
CA PHE A 20 -2.33 -0.24 -0.84
C PHE A 20 -3.83 -0.51 -0.78
N GLN A 21 -4.60 -0.12 -1.80
CA GLN A 21 -6.02 -0.42 -1.89
C GLN A 21 -6.28 -1.93 -1.84
N PHE A 22 -5.60 -2.72 -2.67
CA PHE A 22 -5.84 -4.17 -2.73
C PHE A 22 -5.31 -4.90 -1.50
N ALA A 23 -4.18 -4.45 -0.94
CA ALA A 23 -3.71 -4.94 0.35
C ALA A 23 -4.76 -4.70 1.45
N LYS A 24 -5.33 -3.50 1.53
CA LYS A 24 -6.41 -3.19 2.48
C LYS A 24 -7.63 -4.07 2.27
N VAL A 25 -8.12 -4.19 1.03
CA VAL A 25 -9.32 -4.98 0.72
C VAL A 25 -9.12 -6.46 1.05
N ALA A 26 -7.94 -7.03 0.81
CA ALA A 26 -7.63 -8.40 1.18
C ALA A 26 -7.58 -8.57 2.70
N HIS A 27 -6.93 -7.64 3.40
CA HIS A 27 -6.83 -7.66 4.86
C HIS A 27 -8.20 -7.50 5.54
N ASP A 28 -9.03 -6.55 5.08
CA ASP A 28 -10.43 -6.34 5.54
C ASP A 28 -11.30 -7.60 5.38
N LYS A 29 -10.97 -8.47 4.41
CA LYS A 29 -11.67 -9.75 4.18
C LYS A 29 -11.09 -10.91 5.00
N ASN A 30 -10.32 -10.64 6.05
CA ASN A 30 -9.65 -11.62 6.90
C ASN A 30 -8.74 -12.58 6.11
N HIS A 31 -8.00 -12.05 5.15
CA HIS A 31 -6.87 -12.77 4.52
C HIS A 31 -5.56 -12.32 5.15
N GLN A 32 -4.57 -13.22 5.18
CA GLN A 32 -3.22 -12.83 5.56
C GLN A 32 -2.60 -12.03 4.41
N VAL A 33 -2.02 -10.89 4.73
CA VAL A 33 -1.41 -9.97 3.76
C VAL A 33 0.00 -9.65 4.23
N ASP A 34 0.96 -9.79 3.32
CA ASP A 34 2.33 -9.32 3.48
C ASP A 34 2.62 -8.31 2.35
N LEU A 35 3.17 -7.14 2.70
CA LEU A 35 3.53 -6.08 1.76
C LEU A 35 5.05 -6.04 1.60
N PHE A 36 5.55 -5.90 0.38
CA PHE A 36 6.98 -5.69 0.12
C PHE A 36 7.17 -4.47 -0.77
N LEU A 37 7.96 -3.52 -0.28
CA LEU A 37 8.42 -2.37 -1.05
C LEU A 37 9.81 -2.73 -1.58
N VAL A 38 10.02 -2.62 -2.89
CA VAL A 38 11.29 -2.93 -3.53
C VAL A 38 11.62 -1.87 -4.57
N ASP A 39 12.88 -1.75 -4.97
CA ASP A 39 13.33 -0.77 -5.97
C ASP A 39 12.82 0.65 -5.66
N GLY A 40 12.13 1.30 -6.61
CA GLY A 40 11.53 2.63 -6.40
C GLY A 40 10.35 2.63 -5.43
N GLY A 41 9.75 1.46 -5.15
CA GLY A 41 8.67 1.32 -4.18
C GLY A 41 9.09 1.68 -2.75
N VAL A 42 10.38 1.57 -2.42
CA VAL A 42 10.93 1.94 -1.10
C VAL A 42 10.69 3.41 -0.78
N ASN A 43 10.60 4.29 -1.79
CA ASN A 43 10.31 5.72 -1.60
C ASN A 43 8.89 5.98 -1.06
N TRP A 44 8.02 4.98 -0.98
CA TRP A 44 6.70 5.08 -0.35
C TRP A 44 6.71 4.82 1.16
N ALA A 45 7.84 4.41 1.73
CA ALA A 45 8.05 4.33 3.18
C ALA A 45 8.51 5.66 3.80
N ASP A 46 8.65 6.73 2.99
CA ASP A 46 9.04 8.05 3.48
C ASP A 46 7.86 8.76 4.19
N SER A 47 7.99 8.96 5.50
CA SER A 47 7.00 9.68 6.32
C SER A 47 6.79 11.15 5.95
N GLY A 48 7.74 11.77 5.23
CA GLY A 48 7.66 13.14 4.76
C GLY A 48 6.93 13.30 3.42
N ARG A 49 6.58 12.20 2.75
CA ARG A 49 5.94 12.22 1.43
C ARG A 49 4.50 12.73 1.51
N ASP A 50 4.10 13.54 0.53
CA ASP A 50 2.69 13.87 0.34
C ASP A 50 1.93 12.68 -0.26
N LEU A 51 1.12 12.04 0.59
CA LEU A 51 0.29 10.89 0.21
C LEU A 51 -1.12 11.30 -0.25
N SER A 52 -1.42 12.60 -0.28
CA SER A 52 -2.76 13.11 -0.61
C SER A 52 -3.00 13.33 -2.11
N VAL A 53 -1.95 13.14 -2.93
CA VAL A 53 -2.02 13.28 -4.39
C VAL A 53 -3.03 12.30 -4.99
N ARG A 54 -4.11 12.86 -5.56
CA ARG A 54 -5.21 12.08 -6.13
C ARG A 54 -4.80 11.40 -7.44
N THR A 55 -5.22 10.17 -7.61
CA THR A 55 -5.20 9.46 -8.89
C THR A 55 -6.38 9.89 -9.77
N GLN A 56 -6.41 9.42 -11.02
CA GLN A 56 -7.53 9.67 -11.94
C GLN A 56 -8.90 9.20 -11.38
N THR A 57 -8.92 8.19 -10.51
CA THR A 57 -10.13 7.66 -9.87
C THR A 57 -10.57 8.45 -8.62
N GLY A 58 -9.80 9.47 -8.21
CA GLY A 58 -10.14 10.39 -7.12
C GLY A 58 -9.69 9.96 -5.73
N ASP A 59 -9.16 8.75 -5.57
CA ASP A 59 -8.52 8.25 -4.36
C ASP A 59 -6.99 8.44 -4.41
N CYS A 60 -6.34 8.29 -3.26
CA CYS A 60 -4.90 8.46 -3.10
C CYS A 60 -4.30 7.44 -2.12
N PRO A 61 -2.96 7.35 -2.03
CA PRO A 61 -2.30 6.44 -1.08
C PRO A 61 -2.75 6.68 0.37
N ASN A 62 -3.01 7.93 0.75
CA ASN A 62 -3.47 8.27 2.10
C ASN A 62 -4.87 7.73 2.45
N ASP A 63 -5.67 7.32 1.47
CA ASP A 63 -6.97 6.69 1.72
C ASP A 63 -6.82 5.22 2.18
N TYR A 64 -5.63 4.62 2.04
CA TYR A 64 -5.40 3.18 2.28
C TYR A 64 -4.19 2.85 3.16
N LEU A 65 -3.05 3.51 2.95
CA LEU A 65 -1.81 3.21 3.69
C LEU A 65 -1.97 3.39 5.21
N PRO A 66 -2.65 4.43 5.74
CA PRO A 66 -2.85 4.57 7.18
C PRO A 66 -3.54 3.37 7.83
N TYR A 67 -4.50 2.75 7.14
CA TYR A 67 -5.15 1.53 7.62
C TYR A 67 -4.15 0.38 7.75
N LEU A 68 -3.28 0.18 6.74
CA LEU A 68 -2.29 -0.91 6.75
C LEU A 68 -1.28 -0.73 7.87
N VAL A 69 -0.88 0.52 8.15
CA VAL A 69 0.00 0.88 9.26
C VAL A 69 -0.70 0.67 10.61
N GLU A 70 -1.93 1.17 10.77
CA GLU A 70 -2.71 1.02 12.01
C GLU A 70 -2.98 -0.45 12.36
N LYS A 71 -3.17 -1.30 11.34
CA LYS A 71 -3.38 -2.76 11.52
C LYS A 71 -2.10 -3.56 11.57
N GLU A 72 -0.94 -2.90 11.57
CA GLU A 72 0.38 -3.54 11.63
C GLU A 72 0.55 -4.64 10.56
N VAL A 73 0.05 -4.40 9.35
CA VAL A 73 0.20 -5.34 8.24
C VAL A 73 1.70 -5.53 7.97
N PRO A 74 2.21 -6.79 8.01
CA PRO A 74 3.63 -7.06 7.81
C PRO A 74 4.15 -6.40 6.54
N THR A 75 5.15 -5.53 6.68
CA THR A 75 5.72 -4.77 5.58
C THR A 75 7.24 -4.93 5.57
N GLY A 76 7.79 -5.44 4.47
CA GLY A 76 9.22 -5.49 4.17
C GLY A 76 9.62 -4.35 3.23
N VAL A 77 10.88 -3.93 3.34
CA VAL A 77 11.52 -2.88 2.54
C VAL A 77 12.87 -3.39 2.03
#